data_AF-A0AAJ4DZI9-F1
#
_entry.id   AF-A0AAJ4DZI9-F1
#
_cell.length_a   1.000
_cell.length_b   1.000
_cell.length_c   1.000
_cell.angle_alpha   90.00
_cell.angle_beta   90.00
_cell.angle_gamma   90.00
#
_symmetry.space_group_name_H-M   'P 1'
#
loop_
_entity.id
_entity.type
_entity.pdbx_description
1 polymer ?
#
loop_
_entity_poly.entity_id
_entity_poly.type
_entity_poly.pdbx_seq_one_letter_code
_entity_poly.pdbx_strand_id
1 'polypeptide(L)' 'MSYNVNGHQITVNFPVDSISVNKSSIAFTDSQGKNRQTFSKRTEALKFMNWLLSGNK' A
#
# COMPACT_ATOMS: atom_id res chain seq x y z
N MET A 1 4.59 -2.31 -9.67
CA MET A 1 3.58 -3.40 -9.57
C MET A 1 2.22 -2.79 -9.30
N SER A 2 1.13 -3.49 -9.61
CA SER A 2 -0.23 -3.03 -9.33
C SER A 2 -0.94 -3.97 -8.34
N TYR A 3 -1.78 -3.38 -7.49
CA TYR A 3 -2.60 -4.07 -6.52
C TYR A 3 -4.07 -3.71 -6.73
N ASN A 4 -4.93 -4.71 -6.92
CA ASN A 4 -6.36 -4.49 -7.11
C ASN A 4 -7.09 -4.61 -5.78
N VAL A 5 -7.87 -3.59 -5.43
CA VAL A 5 -8.74 -3.57 -4.25
C VAL A 5 -10.10 -3.00 -4.61
N ASN A 6 -11.17 -3.76 -4.38
CA ASN A 6 -12.55 -3.32 -4.61
C ASN A 6 -12.81 -2.71 -6.00
N GLY A 7 -12.17 -3.26 -7.04
CA GLY A 7 -12.26 -2.75 -8.42
C GLY A 7 -11.40 -1.53 -8.73
N HIS A 8 -10.65 -1.01 -7.74
CA HIS A 8 -9.68 0.06 -7.91
C HIS A 8 -8.26 -0.52 -8.00
N GLN A 9 -7.46 0.01 -8.92
CA GLN A 9 -6.07 -0.38 -9.08
C GLN A 9 -5.15 0.64 -8.39
N ILE A 10 -4.30 0.16 -7.49
CA ILE A 10 -3.26 0.95 -6.83
C ILE A 10 -1.93 0.57 -7.48
N THR A 11 -1.26 1.54 -8.08
CA THR A 11 0.09 1.35 -8.62
C THR A 11 1.11 1.69 -7.53
N VAL A 12 2.08 0.80 -7.34
CA VAL A 12 3.18 0.97 -6.39
C VAL A 12 4.49 0.70 -7.11
N ASN A 13 5.43 1.63 -7.01
CA ASN A 13 6.76 1.45 -7.55
C ASN A 13 7.62 0.81 -6.46
N PHE A 14 8.16 -0.38 -6.71
CA PHE A 14 9.05 -1.03 -5.76
C PHE A 14 10.51 -0.68 -6.09
N PRO A 15 11.40 -0.66 -5.09
CA PRO A 15 11.11 -0.80 -3.65
C PRO A 15 10.39 0.43 -3.08
N VAL A 16 9.69 0.26 -1.97
CA VAL A 16 9.20 1.38 -1.16
C VAL A 16 10.17 1.64 0.00
N ASP A 17 10.52 2.90 0.19
CA ASP A 17 11.49 3.35 1.20
C ASP A 17 10.91 3.35 2.62
N SER A 18 9.60 3.60 2.74
CA SER A 18 8.92 3.62 4.03
C SER A 18 7.46 3.21 3.92
N ILE A 19 6.93 2.60 4.99
CA ILE A 19 5.54 2.21 5.12
C ILE A 19 5.06 2.60 6.53
N SER A 20 3.89 3.22 6.63
CA SER A 20 3.23 3.59 7.87
C SER A 20 1.75 3.23 7.82
N VAL A 21 1.21 2.74 8.93
CA VAL A 21 -0.19 2.31 9.05
C VAL A 21 -0.88 3.09 10.16
N ASN A 22 -2.06 3.61 9.86
CA ASN A 22 -2.96 4.22 10.84
C ASN A 22 -4.39 3.74 10.61
N LYS A 23 -4.89 2.87 11.49
CA LYS A 23 -6.23 2.25 11.41
C LYS A 23 -6.43 1.53 10.06
N SER A 24 -7.21 2.10 9.15
CA SER A 24 -7.43 1.59 7.80
C SER A 24 -6.74 2.42 6.71
N SER A 25 -5.88 3.38 7.08
CA SER A 25 -5.04 4.12 6.15
C SER A 25 -3.61 3.59 6.16
N ILE A 26 -3.00 3.53 4.98
CA ILE A 26 -1.61 3.17 4.77
C ILE A 26 -0.93 4.30 4.00
N ALA A 27 0.16 4.80 4.53
CA ALA A 27 1.07 5.69 3.82
C ALA A 27 2.33 4.91 3.44
N PHE A 28 2.84 5.11 2.23
CA PHE A 28 4.10 4.52 1.81
C PHE A 28 4.85 5.50 0.90
N THR A 29 6.18 5.40 0.87
CA THR A 29 7.01 6.21 -0.02
C THR A 29 7.63 5.29 -1.05
N ASP A 30 7.35 5.52 -2.32
CA ASP A 30 8.04 4.85 -3.43
C ASP A 30 8.95 5.83 -4.19
N SER A 31 9.55 5.38 -5.29
CA SER A 31 10.37 6.22 -6.17
C SER A 31 9.65 7.42 -6.78
N GLN A 32 8.31 7.43 -6.79
CA GLN A 32 7.50 8.57 -7.23
C GLN A 32 7.15 9.52 -6.07
N GLY A 33 7.43 9.11 -4.83
CA GLY A 33 7.27 9.91 -3.63
C GLY A 33 6.25 9.33 -2.65
N LYS A 34 5.66 10.24 -1.85
CA LYS A 34 4.76 9.87 -0.76
C LYS A 34 3.36 9.57 -1.29
N ASN A 35 2.89 8.38 -1.01
CA ASN A 35 1.56 7.88 -1.36
C ASN A 35 0.75 7.59 -0.10
N ARG A 36 -0.56 7.74 -0.20
CA ARG A 36 -1.49 7.39 0.88
C ARG A 36 -2.75 6.74 0.33
N GLN A 37 -3.10 5.61 0.91
CA GLN A 37 -4.30 4.84 0.57
C GLN A 37 -5.15 4.66 1.82
N THR A 38 -6.44 4.96 1.71
CA THR A 38 -7.41 4.76 2.79
C THR A 38 -8.39 3.69 2.38
N PHE A 39 -8.44 2.63 3.15
CA PHE A 39 -9.29 1.48 2.91
C PHE A 39 -10.58 1.58 3.72
N SER A 40 -11.67 1.06 3.18
CA SER A 40 -12.96 1.00 3.87
C SER A 40 -12.91 0.01 5.04
N LYS A 41 -12.17 -1.10 4.89
CA LYS A 41 -12.02 -2.10 5.94
C LYS A 41 -10.56 -2.21 6.40
N ARG A 42 -10.35 -2.35 7.70
CA ARG A 42 -9.01 -2.58 8.29
C ARG A 42 -8.35 -3.83 7.71
N THR A 43 -9.13 -4.88 7.42
CA THR A 43 -8.62 -6.12 6.83
C THR A 43 -8.04 -5.91 5.43
N GLU A 44 -8.58 -5.00 4.63
CA GLU A 44 -8.06 -4.65 3.30
C GLU A 44 -6.74 -3.90 3.42
N ALA A 45 -6.66 -2.94 4.35
CA ALA A 45 -5.41 -2.27 4.67
C ALA A 45 -4.32 -3.28 5.04
N LEU A 46 -4.61 -4.23 5.94
CA LEU A 46 -3.65 -5.27 6.34
C LEU A 46 -3.20 -6.15 5.16
N LYS A 47 -4.13 -6.53 4.27
CA LYS A 47 -3.78 -7.29 3.05
C LYS A 47 -2.83 -6.49 2.14
N PHE A 48 -3.13 -5.20 1.94
CA PHE A 48 -2.28 -4.32 1.15
C PHE A 48 -0.90 -4.12 1.80
N MET A 49 -0.84 -3.94 3.12
CA MET A 49 0.41 -3.86 3.88
C MET A 49 1.28 -5.11 3.68
N ASN A 50 0.71 -6.30 3.83
CA ASN A 50 1.44 -7.54 3.65
C ASN A 50 1.96 -7.69 2.22
N TRP A 51 1.16 -7.26 1.24
CA TRP A 51 1.59 -7.23 -0.15
C TRP A 51 2.76 -6.25 -0.38
N LEU A 52 2.70 -5.04 0.20
CA LEU A 52 3.81 -4.09 0.17
C LEU A 52 5.09 -4.70 0.76
N LEU A 53 5.01 -5.36 1.91
CA LEU A 53 6.17 -6.02 2.52
C LEU A 53 6.71 -7.16 1.65
N SER A 54 5.84 -7.90 0.97
CA SER A 54 6.24 -9.00 0.09
C SER A 54 6.96 -8.54 -1.19
N GLY A 55 6.66 -7.33 -1.67
CA GLY A 55 7.26 -6.74 -2.87
C GLY A 55 8.61 -6.06 -2.65
N ASN A 56 9.04 -5.85 -1.39
CA ASN A 56 10.35 -5.30 -1.03
C ASN A 56 11.43 -6.36 -0.79
N LYS A 57 11.33 -7.51 -1.46
CA LYS A 57 12.36 -8.55 -1.36
C LYS A 57 13.55 -8.26 -2.25
#